data_AF-A0A957BUM1-F1
#
_entry.id   AF-A0A957BUM1-F1
#
_cell.length_a   1.000
_cell.length_b   1.000
_cell.length_c   1.000
_cell.angle_alpha   90.00
_cell.angle_beta   90.00
_cell.angle_gamma   90.00
#
_symmetry.space_group_name_H-M   'P 1'
#
loop_
_entity.id
_entity.type
_entity.pdbx_description
1 polymer ?
#
loop_
_entity_poly.entity_id
_entity_poly.type
_entity_poly.pdbx_seq_one_letter_code
_entity_poly.pdbx_strand_id
1 'polypeptide(L)'
;MTTNNQSGWWDVELETMPGFEMALRRVYAWFEGAIIDRPPIRFMAHNAFVENANAAYPSGDLKDRWFDADFQVETYLDSIAGKTFHGETFPVFWPNLGPEIYAAFYGSELIYGEVTAWSKPLIHDWDDVSRLRLDMENAYFRKLDELTHRALERCAGRSLVGYTDLHPGVDCAAAWRDPEQFCIDMTENPERVEQL
;
A
#
# COMPACT_ATOMS: atom_id res chain seq x y z
N MET A 1 -6.21 -45.00 11.36
CA MET A 1 -5.49 -43.81 11.84
C MET A 1 -5.40 -42.86 10.67
N THR A 2 -6.38 -41.99 10.51
CA THR A 2 -6.40 -40.95 9.49
C THR A 2 -5.48 -39.83 9.95
N THR A 3 -4.34 -39.70 9.27
CA THR A 3 -3.43 -38.57 9.43
C THR A 3 -4.16 -37.30 9.00
N ASN A 4 -4.39 -36.42 9.96
CA ASN A 4 -5.00 -35.12 9.79
C ASN A 4 -4.07 -34.27 8.92
N ASN A 5 -4.44 -34.02 7.66
CA ASN A 5 -3.68 -33.16 6.78
C ASN A 5 -4.02 -31.69 7.11
N GLN A 6 -3.48 -31.18 8.22
CA GLN A 6 -3.42 -29.74 8.44
C GLN A 6 -2.27 -29.17 7.59
N SER A 7 -2.57 -28.73 6.36
CA SER A 7 -1.59 -27.99 5.56
C SER A 7 -2.30 -26.97 4.67
N GLY A 8 -2.80 -25.90 5.29
CA GLY A 8 -3.38 -24.75 4.57
C GLY A 8 -3.51 -23.48 5.39
N TRP A 9 -2.90 -23.43 6.57
CA TRP A 9 -2.98 -22.29 7.48
C TRP A 9 -1.61 -21.62 7.62
N TRP A 10 -1.62 -20.30 7.85
CA TRP A 10 -0.42 -19.50 8.05
C TRP A 10 0.20 -19.80 9.43
N ASP A 11 1.44 -20.27 9.44
CA ASP A 11 2.23 -20.43 10.66
C ASP A 11 3.12 -19.20 10.84
N VAL A 12 2.58 -18.18 11.50
CA VAL A 12 3.25 -16.89 11.70
C VAL A 12 3.14 -16.52 13.17
N GLU A 13 4.30 -16.32 13.79
CA GLU A 13 4.43 -15.77 15.14
C GLU A 13 5.04 -14.37 15.05
N LEU A 14 4.41 -13.41 15.73
CA LEU A 14 4.92 -12.05 15.85
C LEU A 14 5.20 -11.77 17.32
N GLU A 15 6.45 -11.37 17.62
CA GLU A 15 6.91 -11.06 18.98
C GLU A 15 6.00 -10.05 19.70
N THR A 16 5.44 -9.11 18.93
CA THR A 16 4.62 -8.00 19.42
C THR A 16 3.13 -8.36 19.53
N MET A 17 2.70 -9.56 19.12
CA MET A 17 1.29 -9.95 19.04
C MET A 17 1.04 -11.43 19.41
N PRO A 18 1.01 -11.78 20.72
CA PRO A 18 0.81 -13.18 21.17
C PRO A 18 -0.52 -13.84 20.73
N GLY A 19 -1.52 -13.06 20.30
CA GLY A 19 -2.82 -13.53 19.85
C GLY A 19 -3.00 -13.58 18.32
N PHE A 20 -1.90 -13.50 17.57
CA PHE A 20 -1.91 -13.31 16.12
C PHE A 20 -2.78 -14.34 15.37
N GLU A 21 -2.58 -15.64 15.63
CA GLU A 21 -3.24 -16.68 14.85
C GLU A 21 -4.77 -16.60 14.95
N MET A 22 -5.31 -16.49 16.16
CA MET A 22 -6.76 -16.37 16.35
C MET A 22 -7.31 -15.06 15.80
N ALA A 23 -6.55 -13.97 15.90
CA ALA A 23 -6.91 -12.70 15.27
C ALA A 23 -7.04 -12.86 13.75
N LEU A 24 -6.07 -13.51 13.10
CA LEU A 24 -6.08 -13.76 11.66
C LEU A 24 -7.26 -14.67 11.28
N ARG A 25 -7.53 -15.73 12.05
CA ARG A 25 -8.70 -16.63 11.85
C ARG A 25 -10.01 -15.85 11.84
N ARG A 26 -10.21 -14.91 12.77
CA ARG A 26 -11.42 -14.08 12.82
C ARG A 26 -11.57 -13.20 11.59
N VAL A 27 -10.48 -12.63 11.09
CA VAL A 27 -10.51 -11.82 9.86
C VAL A 27 -10.92 -12.66 8.66
N TYR A 28 -10.32 -13.84 8.46
CA TYR A 28 -10.72 -14.74 7.36
C TYR A 28 -12.18 -15.16 7.47
N ALA A 29 -12.62 -15.61 8.67
CA ALA A 29 -14.01 -15.99 8.89
C ALA A 29 -14.98 -14.86 8.56
N TRP A 30 -14.65 -13.62 8.95
CA TRP A 30 -15.46 -12.45 8.63
C TRP A 30 -15.63 -12.24 7.11
N PHE A 31 -14.55 -12.34 6.33
CA PHE A 31 -14.62 -12.23 4.87
C PHE A 31 -15.37 -13.38 4.21
N GLU A 32 -15.44 -14.55 4.86
CA GLU A 32 -16.26 -15.69 4.45
C GLU A 32 -17.72 -15.60 4.92
N GLY A 33 -18.11 -14.49 5.56
CA GLY A 33 -19.46 -14.28 6.09
C GLY A 33 -19.77 -15.09 7.36
N ALA A 34 -18.74 -15.57 8.06
CA ALA A 34 -18.82 -16.33 9.29
C ALA A 34 -18.31 -15.54 10.50
N ILE A 35 -18.67 -16.00 11.70
CA ILE A 35 -18.17 -15.49 12.97
C ILE A 35 -17.69 -16.67 13.80
N ILE A 36 -16.49 -16.58 14.37
CA ILE A 36 -15.93 -17.64 15.22
C ILE A 36 -16.52 -17.54 16.64
N ASP A 37 -16.25 -16.42 17.31
CA ASP A 37 -16.67 -16.17 18.69
C ASP A 37 -17.19 -14.72 18.89
N ARG A 38 -16.63 -13.77 18.15
CA ARG A 38 -17.01 -12.35 18.09
C ARG A 38 -16.60 -11.73 16.75
N PRO A 39 -17.14 -10.57 16.35
CA PRO A 39 -16.61 -9.82 15.21
C PRO A 39 -15.15 -9.38 15.44
N PRO A 40 -14.35 -9.21 14.36
CA PRO A 40 -13.03 -8.58 14.42
C PRO A 40 -13.11 -7.15 14.99
N ILE A 41 -12.14 -6.78 15.84
CA ILE A 41 -12.03 -5.45 16.42
C ILE A 41 -10.61 -4.94 16.24
N ARG A 42 -10.47 -3.76 15.64
CA ARG A 42 -9.21 -3.04 15.47
C ARG A 42 -9.20 -1.77 16.31
N PHE A 43 -8.15 -1.61 17.09
CA PHE A 43 -7.82 -0.40 17.84
C PHE A 43 -6.79 0.40 17.05
N MET A 44 -7.22 1.45 16.36
CA MET A 44 -6.33 2.35 15.63
C MET A 44 -6.85 3.77 15.70
N ALA A 45 -5.97 4.73 16.04
CA ALA A 45 -6.28 6.14 15.89
C ALA A 45 -6.22 6.54 14.41
N HIS A 46 -7.18 7.35 13.98
CA HIS A 46 -7.18 7.92 12.64
C HIS A 46 -5.90 8.74 12.42
N ASN A 47 -5.21 8.55 11.29
CA ASN A 47 -3.97 9.27 10.93
C ASN A 47 -2.79 9.12 11.91
N ALA A 48 -2.75 8.08 12.75
CA ALA A 48 -1.60 7.82 13.63
C ALA A 48 -0.25 7.70 12.88
N PHE A 49 -0.28 7.36 11.59
CA PHE A 49 0.90 7.33 10.72
C PHE A 49 1.37 8.74 10.30
N VAL A 50 0.44 9.70 10.18
CA VAL A 50 0.73 11.10 9.82
C VAL A 50 1.41 11.84 10.97
N GLU A 51 1.01 11.56 12.21
CA GLU A 51 1.62 12.19 13.39
C GLU A 51 3.13 11.86 13.50
N ASN A 52 3.53 10.66 13.07
CA ASN A 52 4.92 10.22 13.02
C ASN A 52 5.68 10.64 11.75
N ALA A 53 4.96 11.05 10.68
CA ALA A 53 5.58 11.49 9.42
C ALA A 53 6.37 12.80 9.56
N ASN A 54 6.26 13.49 10.71
CA ASN A 54 6.99 14.71 11.04
C ASN A 54 8.40 14.46 11.62
N ALA A 55 8.93 13.24 11.53
CA ALA A 55 10.35 13.02 11.79
C ALA A 55 11.17 13.88 10.82
N ALA A 56 12.05 14.73 11.35
CA ALA A 56 12.86 15.64 10.55
C ALA A 56 13.78 14.85 9.62
N TYR A 57 13.41 14.75 8.35
CA TYR A 57 14.28 14.19 7.32
C TYR A 57 15.33 15.24 6.91
N PRO A 58 16.60 14.85 6.66
CA PRO A 58 17.67 15.82 6.42
C PRO A 58 17.52 16.63 5.12
N SER A 59 16.79 16.11 4.12
CA SER A 59 16.55 16.79 2.84
C SER A 59 15.25 17.62 2.88
N GLY A 60 15.27 18.76 2.18
CA GLY A 60 14.07 19.55 1.90
C GLY A 60 13.26 19.04 0.71
N ASP A 61 13.78 18.07 -0.06
CA ASP A 61 13.02 17.39 -1.11
C ASP A 61 12.24 16.22 -0.50
N LEU A 62 10.92 16.29 -0.63
CA LEU A 62 10.04 15.25 -0.13
C LEU A 62 10.29 13.91 -0.84
N LYS A 63 10.62 13.93 -2.13
CA LYS A 63 10.88 12.69 -2.88
C LYS A 63 12.04 11.91 -2.25
N ASP A 64 13.09 12.58 -1.80
CA ASP A 64 14.21 11.91 -1.11
C ASP A 64 13.72 11.14 0.11
N ARG A 65 12.86 11.76 0.93
CA ARG A 65 12.26 11.11 2.11
C ARG A 65 11.40 9.91 1.74
N TRP A 66 10.55 10.04 0.73
CA TRP A 66 9.69 8.95 0.26
C TRP A 66 10.51 7.80 -0.35
N PHE A 67 11.67 8.09 -0.96
CA PHE A 67 12.55 7.13 -1.61
C PHE A 67 13.62 6.54 -0.69
N ASP A 68 13.69 6.96 0.58
CA ASP A 68 14.65 6.43 1.54
C ASP A 68 14.06 5.22 2.28
N ALA A 69 14.35 4.03 1.78
CA ALA A 69 13.79 2.79 2.30
C ALA A 69 14.17 2.53 3.76
N ASP A 70 15.41 2.84 4.14
CA ASP A 70 15.87 2.65 5.52
C ASP A 70 15.17 3.64 6.44
N PHE A 71 15.06 4.92 6.06
CA PHE A 71 14.34 5.90 6.86
C PHE A 71 12.88 5.50 7.08
N GLN A 72 12.16 5.07 6.03
CA GLN A 72 10.75 4.67 6.13
C GLN A 72 10.57 3.47 7.06
N VAL A 73 11.40 2.44 6.89
CA VAL A 73 11.31 1.19 7.65
C VAL A 73 11.73 1.39 9.11
N GLU A 74 12.83 2.10 9.38
CA GLU A 74 13.29 2.36 10.75
C GLU A 74 12.30 3.27 11.50
N THR A 75 11.77 4.32 10.85
CA THR A 75 10.74 5.19 11.46
C THR A 75 9.52 4.36 11.86
N TYR A 76 9.09 3.42 11.03
CA TYR A 76 8.02 2.49 11.38
C TYR A 76 8.39 1.61 12.57
N LEU A 77 9.56 0.98 12.57
CA LEU A 77 10.01 0.11 13.65
C LEU A 77 10.10 0.85 14.99
N ASP A 78 10.64 2.07 14.98
CA ASP A 78 10.67 2.96 16.15
C ASP A 78 9.25 3.29 16.62
N SER A 79 8.32 3.52 15.70
CA SER A 79 6.92 3.80 16.03
C SER A 79 6.22 2.63 16.73
N ILE A 80 6.68 1.39 16.54
CA ILE A 80 6.09 0.20 17.17
C ILE A 80 6.93 -0.37 18.32
N ALA A 81 8.12 0.17 18.55
CA ALA A 81 9.04 -0.31 19.57
C ALA A 81 8.38 -0.30 20.96
N GLY A 82 8.48 -1.44 21.67
CA GLY A 82 7.91 -1.61 23.01
C GLY A 82 6.38 -1.70 23.07
N LYS A 83 5.68 -1.70 21.94
CA LYS A 83 4.21 -1.87 21.89
C LYS A 83 3.82 -3.33 21.86
N THR A 84 2.70 -3.66 22.51
CA THR A 84 2.00 -4.93 22.34
C THR A 84 0.70 -4.68 21.60
N PHE A 85 0.47 -5.46 20.56
CA PHE A 85 -0.70 -5.37 19.71
C PHE A 85 -1.78 -6.37 20.16
N HIS A 86 -3.03 -5.91 20.20
CA HIS A 86 -4.16 -6.67 20.72
C HIS A 86 -5.33 -6.70 19.72
N GLY A 87 -6.20 -7.70 19.86
CA GLY A 87 -7.33 -7.89 18.96
C GLY A 87 -6.86 -8.16 17.53
N GLU A 88 -7.57 -7.63 16.55
CA GLU A 88 -7.23 -7.71 15.13
C GLU A 88 -6.51 -6.43 14.65
N THR A 89 -5.75 -5.81 15.55
CA THR A 89 -4.80 -4.72 15.24
C THR A 89 -3.43 -5.31 14.93
N PHE A 90 -3.18 -5.66 13.68
CA PHE A 90 -1.88 -6.21 13.29
C PHE A 90 -0.81 -5.12 13.17
N PRO A 91 0.43 -5.38 13.61
CA PRO A 91 1.57 -4.56 13.23
C PRO A 91 1.89 -4.84 11.76
N VAL A 92 1.64 -3.87 10.88
CA VAL A 92 1.88 -3.97 9.44
C VAL A 92 2.72 -2.78 8.98
N PHE A 93 3.87 -3.05 8.36
CA PHE A 93 4.56 -2.06 7.54
C PHE A 93 3.92 -2.06 6.15
N TRP A 94 3.64 -0.88 5.62
CA TRP A 94 3.05 -0.72 4.30
C TRP A 94 4.07 -0.03 3.37
N PRO A 95 4.75 -0.77 2.48
CA PRO A 95 5.61 -0.17 1.47
C PRO A 95 4.77 0.71 0.56
N ASN A 96 4.94 2.03 0.60
CA ASN A 96 4.04 2.94 -0.11
C ASN A 96 4.79 4.16 -0.67
N LEU A 97 4.46 4.50 -1.93
CA LEU A 97 4.94 5.70 -2.63
C LEU A 97 3.79 6.64 -3.02
N GLY A 98 2.61 6.44 -2.42
CA GLY A 98 1.40 7.23 -2.62
C GLY A 98 0.33 6.49 -3.42
N PRO A 99 -0.91 7.01 -3.39
CA PRO A 99 -2.08 6.33 -3.95
C PRO A 99 -2.02 6.15 -5.48
N GLU A 100 -1.34 7.05 -6.20
CA GLU A 100 -1.29 7.00 -7.67
C GLU A 100 -0.06 6.24 -8.22
N ILE A 101 0.60 5.46 -7.37
CA ILE A 101 1.76 4.65 -7.73
C ILE A 101 1.48 3.67 -8.87
N TYR A 102 0.27 3.13 -8.94
CA TYR A 102 -0.14 2.24 -10.03
C TYR A 102 -0.08 2.95 -11.39
N ALA A 103 -0.55 4.20 -11.48
CA ALA A 103 -0.45 5.00 -12.70
C ALA A 103 1.01 5.30 -13.07
N ALA A 104 1.86 5.52 -12.06
CA ALA A 104 3.29 5.76 -12.23
C ALA A 104 4.03 4.55 -12.82
N PHE A 105 3.52 3.32 -12.63
CA PHE A 105 4.04 2.13 -13.31
C PHE A 105 3.92 2.19 -14.84
N TYR A 106 3.04 3.05 -15.35
CA TYR A 106 2.76 3.25 -16.78
C TYR A 106 3.31 4.58 -17.32
N GLY A 107 4.16 5.26 -16.56
CA GLY A 107 4.89 6.44 -17.02
C GLY A 107 4.46 7.77 -16.39
N SER A 108 3.41 7.80 -15.57
CA SER A 108 3.05 9.03 -14.84
C SER A 108 4.14 9.43 -13.84
N GLU A 109 4.40 10.74 -13.74
CA GLU A 109 5.32 11.29 -12.74
C GLU A 109 4.56 11.58 -11.44
N LEU A 110 5.10 11.18 -10.29
CA LEU A 110 4.54 11.49 -8.98
C LEU A 110 5.11 12.78 -8.41
N ILE A 111 4.23 13.60 -7.84
CA ILE A 111 4.53 14.76 -7.01
C ILE A 111 4.25 14.39 -5.55
N TYR A 112 5.26 14.57 -4.71
CA TYR A 112 5.20 14.20 -3.30
C TYR A 112 4.81 15.39 -2.42
N GLY A 113 3.80 15.19 -1.59
CA GLY A 113 3.45 16.03 -0.46
C GLY A 113 3.92 15.40 0.87
N GLU A 114 3.61 16.07 1.98
CA GLU A 114 4.09 15.64 3.30
C GLU A 114 3.54 14.28 3.73
N VAL A 115 2.30 13.98 3.34
CA VAL A 115 1.55 12.80 3.82
C VAL A 115 0.90 12.02 2.68
N THR A 116 1.04 12.50 1.44
CA THR A 116 0.42 11.91 0.25
C THR A 116 1.25 12.23 -0.99
N ALA A 117 0.94 11.59 -2.12
CA ALA A 117 1.46 11.93 -3.43
C ALA A 117 0.33 11.85 -4.47
N TRP A 118 0.48 12.57 -5.58
CA TRP A 118 -0.43 12.54 -6.72
C TRP A 118 0.38 12.49 -8.00
N SER A 119 -0.21 11.99 -9.08
CA SER A 119 0.45 11.91 -10.37
C SER A 119 0.15 13.13 -11.23
N LYS A 120 1.07 13.43 -12.14
CA LYS A 120 0.81 14.33 -13.25
C LYS A 120 0.06 13.54 -14.33
N PRO A 121 -1.07 14.05 -14.85
CA PRO A 121 -1.75 13.46 -15.99
C PRO A 121 -0.78 13.27 -17.15
N LEU A 122 -0.84 12.08 -17.75
CA LEU A 122 0.02 11.67 -18.88
C LEU A 122 -0.72 11.77 -20.22
N ILE A 123 -2.05 11.69 -20.20
CA ILE A 123 -2.93 11.71 -21.36
C ILE A 123 -3.59 13.07 -21.46
N HIS A 124 -3.13 13.91 -22.40
CA HIS A 124 -3.74 15.19 -22.71
C HIS A 124 -4.62 15.12 -23.95
N ASP A 125 -4.29 14.21 -24.87
CA ASP A 125 -5.06 13.85 -26.04
C ASP A 125 -5.16 12.33 -26.18
N TRP A 126 -6.17 11.83 -26.90
CA TRP A 126 -6.40 10.39 -27.04
C TRP A 126 -5.26 9.62 -27.73
N ASP A 127 -4.44 10.29 -28.54
CA ASP A 127 -3.25 9.68 -29.14
C ASP A 127 -2.17 9.37 -28.09
N ASP A 128 -2.19 10.03 -26.93
CA ASP A 128 -1.25 9.80 -25.83
C ASP A 128 -1.46 8.46 -25.13
N VAL A 129 -2.62 7.81 -25.31
CA VAL A 129 -2.89 6.46 -24.77
C VAL A 129 -1.80 5.47 -25.20
N SER A 130 -1.23 5.66 -26.40
CA SER A 130 -0.11 4.86 -26.90
C SER A 130 1.17 4.95 -26.08
N ARG A 131 1.30 5.95 -25.20
CA ARG A 131 2.44 6.11 -24.27
C ARG A 131 2.31 5.24 -23.03
N LEU A 132 1.10 4.78 -22.69
CA LEU A 132 0.88 3.92 -21.54
C LEU A 132 1.58 2.58 -21.75
N ARG A 133 2.60 2.33 -20.94
CA ARG A 133 3.34 1.07 -20.98
C ARG A 133 3.81 0.73 -19.58
N LEU A 134 3.39 -0.43 -19.10
CA LEU A 134 3.94 -1.00 -17.87
C LEU A 134 5.46 -1.12 -18.00
N ASP A 135 6.17 -0.44 -17.11
CA ASP A 135 7.62 -0.47 -17.02
C ASP A 135 8.05 -0.85 -15.61
N MET A 136 8.34 -2.13 -15.39
CA MET A 136 8.83 -2.64 -14.11
C MET A 136 10.27 -2.19 -13.80
N GLU A 137 10.97 -1.59 -14.78
CA GLU A 137 12.32 -1.05 -14.62
C GLU A 137 12.30 0.46 -14.30
N ASN A 138 11.12 1.07 -14.21
CA ASN A 138 11.03 2.49 -13.88
C ASN A 138 11.45 2.76 -12.42
N ALA A 139 11.75 4.03 -12.12
CA ALA A 139 12.25 4.43 -10.82
C ALA A 139 11.29 4.12 -9.65
N TYR A 140 9.99 4.16 -9.89
CA TYR A 140 8.97 3.91 -8.86
C TYR A 140 8.83 2.42 -8.56
N PHE A 141 8.77 1.57 -9.59
CA PHE A 141 8.66 0.13 -9.42
C PHE A 141 9.91 -0.43 -8.73
N ARG A 142 11.11 -0.06 -9.20
CA ARG A 142 12.38 -0.45 -8.57
C ARG A 142 12.49 0.05 -7.13
N LYS A 143 12.06 1.29 -6.86
CA LYS A 143 12.08 1.82 -5.48
C LYS A 143 11.10 1.10 -4.58
N LEU A 144 9.90 0.77 -5.07
CA LEU A 144 8.95 -0.02 -4.30
C LEU A 144 9.48 -1.43 -4.01
N ASP A 145 10.15 -2.05 -4.98
CA ASP A 145 10.79 -3.34 -4.80
C ASP A 145 11.89 -3.28 -3.73
N GLU A 146 12.76 -2.27 -3.79
CA GLU A 146 13.76 -1.98 -2.76
C GLU A 146 13.12 -1.81 -1.38
N LEU A 147 12.11 -0.94 -1.26
CA LEU A 147 11.40 -0.69 -0.01
C LEU A 147 10.78 -1.96 0.58
N THR A 148 10.19 -2.79 -0.29
CA THR A 148 9.56 -4.06 0.11
C THR A 148 10.61 -5.05 0.61
N HIS A 149 11.73 -5.20 -0.09
CA HIS A 149 12.83 -6.08 0.36
C HIS A 149 13.42 -5.61 1.69
N ARG A 150 13.69 -4.31 1.85
CA ARG A 150 14.18 -3.75 3.11
C ARG A 150 13.20 -3.99 4.25
N ALA A 151 11.90 -3.80 4.00
CA ALA A 151 10.88 -4.09 5.00
C ALA A 151 10.84 -5.57 5.38
N LEU A 152 10.90 -6.50 4.42
CA LEU A 152 10.91 -7.94 4.69
C LEU A 152 12.11 -8.35 5.55
N GLU A 153 13.29 -7.81 5.27
CA GLU A 153 14.50 -8.05 6.06
C GLU A 153 14.37 -7.54 7.51
N ARG A 154 13.87 -6.31 7.68
CA ARG A 154 13.89 -5.61 8.97
C ARG A 154 12.68 -5.92 9.86
N CYS A 155 11.54 -6.28 9.26
CA CYS A 155 10.30 -6.58 9.97
C CYS A 155 10.14 -8.06 10.35
N ALA A 156 11.03 -8.94 9.90
CA ALA A 156 10.96 -10.38 10.16
C ALA A 156 10.74 -10.69 11.66
N GLY A 157 9.67 -11.45 11.96
CA GLY A 157 9.26 -11.82 13.33
C GLY A 157 8.62 -10.70 14.16
N ARG A 158 8.58 -9.46 13.65
CA ARG A 158 8.11 -8.27 14.39
C ARG A 158 6.83 -7.69 13.84
N SER A 159 6.69 -7.68 12.51
CA SER A 159 5.56 -7.08 11.79
C SER A 159 5.29 -7.81 10.48
N LEU A 160 4.06 -7.74 10.00
CA LEU A 160 3.74 -8.10 8.63
C LEU A 160 4.23 -7.02 7.67
N VAL A 161 4.54 -7.41 6.44
CA VAL A 161 4.81 -6.48 5.33
C VAL A 161 3.65 -6.57 4.36
N GLY A 162 2.96 -5.45 4.15
CA GLY A 162 1.87 -5.33 3.19
C GLY A 162 2.39 -5.16 1.76
N TYR A 163 1.45 -5.05 0.82
CA TYR A 163 1.73 -4.62 -0.56
C TYR A 163 1.34 -3.15 -0.71
N THR A 164 1.94 -2.46 -1.68
CA THR A 164 1.67 -1.03 -1.97
C THR A 164 0.21 -0.74 -2.29
N ASP A 165 -0.11 0.54 -2.33
CA ASP A 165 -1.34 1.00 -2.95
C ASP A 165 -1.46 0.51 -4.41
N LEU A 166 -2.64 0.01 -4.78
CA LEU A 166 -2.96 -0.50 -6.11
C LEU A 166 -4.36 -0.04 -6.48
N HIS A 167 -4.44 1.03 -7.26
CA HIS A 167 -5.68 1.58 -7.78
C HIS A 167 -5.78 1.33 -9.31
N PRO A 168 -6.14 0.11 -9.76
CA PRO A 168 -6.37 -0.17 -11.18
C PRO A 168 -7.75 0.32 -11.64
N GLY A 169 -8.03 0.18 -12.93
CA GLY A 169 -9.35 0.49 -13.50
C GLY A 169 -9.62 1.99 -13.52
N VAL A 170 -10.84 2.39 -13.14
CA VAL A 170 -11.33 3.76 -13.29
C VAL A 170 -10.49 4.78 -12.52
N ASP A 171 -10.00 4.43 -11.33
CA ASP A 171 -9.13 5.31 -10.55
C ASP A 171 -7.79 5.57 -11.27
N CYS A 172 -7.22 4.53 -11.91
CA CYS A 172 -6.01 4.67 -12.72
C CYS A 172 -6.26 5.51 -13.98
N ALA A 173 -7.37 5.26 -14.66
CA ALA A 173 -7.74 5.99 -15.87
C ALA A 173 -7.92 7.49 -15.59
N ALA A 174 -8.56 7.82 -14.46
CA ALA A 174 -8.69 9.19 -13.98
C ALA A 174 -7.32 9.82 -13.67
N ALA A 175 -6.39 9.09 -13.04
CA ALA A 175 -5.04 9.57 -12.77
C ALA A 175 -4.23 9.83 -14.06
N TRP A 176 -4.35 8.96 -15.07
CA TRP A 176 -3.68 9.18 -16.37
C TRP A 176 -4.23 10.38 -17.14
N ARG A 177 -5.54 10.60 -17.10
CA ARG A 177 -6.23 11.60 -17.95
C ARG A 177 -6.36 12.98 -17.33
N ASP A 178 -6.36 13.08 -16.00
CA ASP A 178 -6.98 14.13 -15.18
C ASP A 178 -8.43 13.76 -14.81
N PRO A 179 -8.81 13.75 -13.51
CA PRO A 179 -10.14 13.34 -13.08
C PRO A 179 -11.29 14.20 -13.63
N GLU A 180 -11.09 15.51 -13.79
CA GLU A 180 -12.13 16.40 -14.31
C GLU A 180 -12.38 16.12 -15.80
N GLN A 181 -11.31 16.03 -16.59
CA GLN A 181 -11.41 15.68 -18.00
C GLN A 181 -11.97 14.27 -18.20
N PHE A 182 -11.54 13.31 -17.37
CA PHE A 182 -12.06 11.95 -17.43
C PHE A 182 -13.57 11.88 -17.16
N CYS A 183 -14.10 12.71 -16.25
CA CYS A 183 -15.54 12.79 -16.01
C CYS A 183 -16.32 13.32 -17.21
N ILE A 184 -15.76 14.29 -17.93
CA ILE A 184 -16.35 14.79 -19.19
C ILE A 184 -16.28 13.69 -20.26
N ASP A 185 -15.13 13.04 -20.40
CA ASP A 185 -14.88 11.97 -21.38
C ASP A 185 -15.80 10.75 -21.17
N MET A 186 -16.18 10.43 -19.93
CA MET A 186 -17.17 9.37 -19.65
C MET A 186 -18.53 9.64 -20.31
N THR A 187 -18.87 10.92 -20.53
CA THR A 187 -20.12 11.32 -21.19
C THR A 187 -19.92 11.53 -22.68
N GLU A 188 -18.85 12.22 -23.06
CA GLU A 188 -18.63 12.65 -24.45
C GLU A 188 -17.94 11.60 -25.33
N ASN A 189 -17.09 10.75 -24.73
CA ASN A 189 -16.26 9.76 -25.42
C ASN A 189 -16.26 8.38 -24.71
N PRO A 190 -17.43 7.79 -24.39
CA PRO A 190 -17.52 6.58 -23.57
C PRO A 190 -16.77 5.37 -24.16
N GLU A 191 -16.74 5.22 -25.49
CA GLU A 191 -16.00 4.13 -26.16
C GLU A 191 -14.48 4.25 -25.97
N ARG A 192 -13.96 5.47 -25.91
CA ARG A 192 -12.52 5.70 -25.67
C ARG A 192 -12.16 5.52 -24.21
N VAL A 193 -13.07 5.89 -23.31
CA VAL A 193 -12.94 5.61 -21.87
C VAL A 193 -12.95 4.11 -21.60
N GLU A 194 -13.82 3.34 -22.25
CA GLU A 194 -13.86 1.88 -22.08
C GLU A 194 -12.56 1.19 -22.52
N GLN A 195 -11.84 1.77 -23.49
CA GLN A 195 -10.54 1.27 -23.95
C GLN A 195 -9.38 1.63 -23.02
N LEU A 196 -9.52 2.67 -22.20
CA LEU A 196 -8.50 3.20 -21.31
C LEU A 196 -8.47 2.43 -19.98
#